data_AF-A0AAD6GWN3-F1
#
_entry.id   AF-A0AAD6GWN3-F1
#
_cell.length_a   1.000
_cell.length_b   1.000
_cell.length_c   1.000
_cell.angle_alpha   90.00
_cell.angle_beta   90.00
_cell.angle_gamma   90.00
#
_symmetry.space_group_name_H-M   'P 1'
#
loop_
_entity.id
_entity.type
_entity.pdbx_description
1 polymer ?
#
loop_
_entity_poly.entity_id
_entity_poly.type
_entity_poly.pdbx_seq_one_letter_code
_entity_poly.pdbx_strand_id
1 'polypeptide(L)'
;MASRANFHQFPSTFKDCPLQVIAGPQKTIYYIHPGVLSLCGSPVLKTRVNDQWIKNGTSGAIDWTEFDEDTVECVLSYLYIEDYDVRGRTFVGEQIDEGNDDDHIARQAFLSTLVPGSKILNEAPSERPLTPLSRCLQAGLPAETMQTAAAAFMKVPIACDKGLGDIALMHAKVYCFAHQFLFSRLEDLALQRLTQLLLKCETPTDPFFLGLTDAIRLVYDSTPKSKLNDPARELLSQYVALKYTILSEESLRALIAEGGDFMIDVTRKLTRRISMSGTSTQSLEDHIDGLELNVLRLEQQAENQACLLRRAEEEILEWESWNRGISSKYKKARRMVTPFEFSATHEPSA
;
A
#
# COMPACT_ATOMS: atom_id res chain seq x y z
N MET A 1 1.69 18.66 -15.50
CA MET A 1 1.40 19.49 -14.32
C MET A 1 2.04 20.86 -14.53
N ALA A 2 1.24 21.88 -14.81
CA ALA A 2 1.76 23.25 -14.86
C ALA A 2 1.73 23.82 -13.44
N SER A 3 2.90 23.90 -12.80
CA SER A 3 3.09 24.73 -11.61
C SER A 3 2.70 26.16 -11.98
N ARG A 4 2.01 26.88 -11.09
CA ARG A 4 1.83 28.32 -11.24
C ARG A 4 3.16 29.01 -11.03
N ALA A 5 3.99 29.02 -12.06
CA ALA A 5 5.12 29.94 -12.18
C ALA A 5 4.63 31.36 -12.50
N ASN A 6 3.68 31.89 -11.70
CA ASN A 6 3.19 33.27 -11.82
C ASN A 6 3.48 34.05 -10.53
N PHE A 7 4.70 33.91 -9.99
CA PHE A 7 5.21 34.81 -8.96
C PHE A 7 5.21 36.29 -9.41
N HIS A 8 5.08 36.55 -10.72
CA HIS A 8 5.01 37.90 -11.29
C HIS A 8 3.64 38.62 -11.12
N GLN A 9 2.60 37.96 -10.59
CA GLN A 9 1.26 38.58 -10.41
C GLN A 9 0.94 39.02 -8.97
N PHE A 10 1.75 38.63 -7.98
CA PHE A 10 1.56 39.08 -6.59
C PHE A 10 1.57 40.60 -6.37
N PRO A 11 2.38 41.43 -7.09
CA PRO A 11 2.44 42.86 -6.82
C PRO A 11 1.12 43.61 -7.04
N SER A 12 0.19 43.08 -7.85
CA SER A 12 -1.15 43.66 -8.02
C SER A 12 -2.15 43.15 -6.98
N THR A 13 -1.98 41.94 -6.45
CA THR A 13 -2.93 41.34 -5.48
C THR A 13 -2.97 42.06 -4.14
N PHE A 14 -1.85 42.65 -3.70
CA PHE A 14 -1.77 43.42 -2.45
C PHE A 14 -2.27 44.88 -2.58
N LYS A 15 -2.67 45.29 -3.78
CA LYS A 15 -3.24 46.63 -4.00
C LYS A 15 -4.74 46.69 -3.73
N ASP A 16 -5.40 45.53 -3.77
CA ASP A 16 -6.83 45.42 -3.50
C ASP A 16 -7.08 45.43 -1.99
N CYS A 17 -8.19 46.03 -1.56
CA CYS A 17 -8.60 46.01 -0.16
C CYS A 17 -8.87 44.56 0.29
N PRO A 18 -8.28 44.09 1.40
CA PRO A 18 -8.51 42.74 1.87
C PRO A 18 -9.97 42.53 2.32
N LEU A 19 -10.49 41.35 2.06
CA LEU A 19 -11.78 40.87 2.53
C LEU A 19 -11.63 40.26 3.92
N GLN A 20 -12.66 40.43 4.74
CA GLN A 20 -12.76 39.75 6.04
C GLN A 20 -13.29 38.33 5.85
N VAL A 21 -12.71 37.39 6.58
CA VAL A 21 -13.18 36.01 6.75
C VAL A 21 -13.42 35.80 8.24
N ILE A 22 -14.58 35.29 8.61
CA ILE A 22 -14.92 34.95 10.00
C ILE A 22 -14.88 33.44 10.12
N ALA A 23 -14.04 32.92 11.02
CA ALA A 23 -13.86 31.49 11.25
C ALA A 23 -14.18 31.09 12.69
N GLY A 24 -14.59 29.84 12.83
CA GLY A 24 -14.73 29.15 14.11
C GLY A 24 -15.77 29.71 15.07
N PRO A 25 -15.94 29.03 16.22
CA PRO A 25 -16.89 29.44 17.25
C PRO A 25 -16.46 30.73 17.95
N GLN A 26 -15.16 31.07 17.95
CA GLN A 26 -14.66 32.34 18.47
C GLN A 26 -14.91 33.52 17.52
N LYS A 27 -15.38 33.25 16.29
CA LYS A 27 -15.61 34.26 15.25
C LYS A 27 -14.35 35.06 14.96
N THR A 28 -13.22 34.35 14.88
CA THR A 28 -11.92 34.94 14.62
C THR A 28 -11.91 35.57 13.22
N ILE A 29 -11.45 36.81 13.12
CA ILE A 29 -11.44 37.58 11.88
C ILE A 29 -10.07 37.46 11.22
N TYR A 30 -10.05 36.89 10.02
CA TYR A 30 -8.90 36.84 9.13
C TYR A 30 -9.08 37.80 7.96
N TYR A 31 -7.97 38.15 7.32
CA TYR A 31 -7.95 39.05 6.16
C TYR A 31 -7.33 38.34 4.95
N ILE A 32 -8.04 38.35 3.83
CA ILE A 32 -7.59 37.72 2.58
C ILE A 32 -7.73 38.67 1.40
N HIS A 33 -6.73 38.66 0.50
CA HIS A 33 -6.77 39.51 -0.68
C HIS A 33 -7.67 38.89 -1.77
N PRO A 34 -8.60 39.66 -2.38
CA PRO A 34 -9.52 39.17 -3.41
C PRO A 34 -8.82 38.49 -4.60
N GLY A 35 -7.65 38.99 -4.97
CA GLY A 35 -6.83 38.41 -6.05
C GLY A 35 -6.43 36.96 -5.77
N VAL A 36 -6.18 36.61 -4.52
CA VAL A 36 -5.81 35.24 -4.11
C VAL A 36 -7.00 34.29 -4.27
N LEU A 37 -8.19 34.70 -3.82
CA LEU A 37 -9.42 33.93 -3.99
C LEU A 37 -9.84 33.79 -5.45
N SER A 38 -9.71 34.85 -6.25
CA SER A 38 -10.00 34.81 -7.69
C SER A 38 -9.13 33.78 -8.43
N LEU A 39 -7.90 33.59 -7.95
CA LEU A 39 -6.94 32.67 -8.52
C LEU A 39 -7.08 31.25 -7.93
N CYS A 40 -7.70 31.01 -6.78
CA CYS A 40 -7.64 29.71 -6.11
C CYS A 40 -8.20 28.52 -6.94
N GLY A 41 -9.03 28.77 -7.94
CA GLY A 41 -9.56 27.73 -8.84
C GLY A 41 -10.83 27.06 -8.32
N SER A 42 -11.29 27.39 -7.11
CA SER A 42 -12.65 27.05 -6.67
C SER A 42 -13.67 27.91 -7.42
N PRO A 43 -14.65 27.30 -8.13
CA PRO A 43 -15.71 28.05 -8.77
C PRO A 43 -16.61 28.77 -7.75
N VAL A 44 -16.84 28.16 -6.58
CA VAL A 44 -17.68 28.70 -5.50
C VAL A 44 -17.06 29.98 -4.90
N LEU A 45 -15.76 29.95 -4.63
CA LEU A 45 -15.07 31.13 -4.10
C LEU A 45 -14.89 32.20 -5.18
N LYS A 46 -14.67 31.79 -6.43
CA LYS A 46 -14.54 32.72 -7.56
C LYS A 46 -15.85 33.45 -7.87
N THR A 47 -17.01 32.80 -7.80
CA THR A 47 -18.31 33.48 -7.98
C THR A 47 -18.57 34.43 -6.81
N ARG A 48 -18.34 34.01 -5.57
CA ARG A 48 -18.48 34.90 -4.39
C ARG A 48 -17.65 36.18 -4.48
N VAL A 49 -16.45 36.13 -5.07
CA VAL A 49 -15.60 37.32 -5.23
C VAL A 49 -16.02 38.20 -6.41
N ASN A 50 -16.59 37.62 -7.48
CA ASN A 50 -16.97 38.36 -8.70
C ASN A 50 -18.41 38.91 -8.67
N ASP A 51 -19.32 38.25 -7.95
CA ASP A 51 -20.74 38.62 -7.88
C ASP A 51 -20.95 39.70 -6.81
N GLN A 52 -21.20 40.93 -7.25
CA GLN A 52 -21.68 42.09 -6.46
C GLN A 52 -20.87 42.55 -5.22
N TRP A 53 -19.94 41.76 -4.68
CA TRP A 53 -19.22 42.01 -3.43
C TRP A 53 -18.19 43.16 -3.54
N ILE A 54 -17.43 43.19 -4.64
CA ILE A 54 -16.44 44.24 -4.92
C ILE A 54 -17.11 45.52 -5.45
N LYS A 55 -18.23 45.40 -6.18
CA LYS A 55 -18.84 46.52 -6.91
C LYS A 55 -19.80 47.37 -6.07
N ASN A 56 -20.39 46.83 -5.01
CA ASN A 56 -21.46 47.52 -4.26
C ASN A 56 -21.01 48.11 -2.91
N GLY A 57 -19.72 48.05 -2.55
CA GLY A 57 -19.19 48.66 -1.32
C GLY A 57 -19.81 48.13 -0.01
N THR A 58 -20.61 47.06 -0.09
CA THR A 58 -21.25 46.41 1.05
C THR A 58 -20.32 45.30 1.50
N SER A 59 -19.39 45.67 2.38
CA SER A 59 -18.40 44.81 3.02
C SER A 59 -19.07 43.71 3.87
N GLY A 60 -19.62 42.67 3.23
CA GLY A 60 -19.89 41.42 3.91
C GLY A 60 -18.56 40.74 4.24
N ALA A 61 -18.43 40.16 5.43
CA ALA A 61 -17.35 39.21 5.70
C ALA A 61 -17.74 37.84 5.12
N ILE A 62 -16.76 37.06 4.65
CA ILE A 62 -16.96 35.67 4.26
C ILE A 62 -17.18 34.87 5.55
N ASP A 63 -18.37 34.27 5.67
CA ASP A 63 -18.70 33.43 6.81
C ASP A 63 -18.19 31.99 6.58
N TRP A 64 -17.20 31.61 7.37
CA TRP A 64 -16.64 30.26 7.51
C TRP A 64 -16.70 29.80 8.99
N THR A 65 -17.68 30.29 9.76
CA THR A 65 -17.84 29.95 11.19
C THR A 65 -18.10 28.47 11.45
N GLU A 66 -18.49 27.71 10.42
CA GLU A 66 -18.65 26.26 10.47
C GLU A 66 -17.31 25.49 10.54
N PHE A 67 -16.19 26.13 10.19
CA PHE A 67 -14.85 25.55 10.27
C PHE A 67 -14.06 26.18 11.42
N ASP A 68 -13.33 25.36 12.17
CA ASP A 68 -12.41 25.86 13.18
C ASP A 68 -11.26 26.69 12.60
N GLU A 69 -10.69 27.52 13.46
CA GLU A 69 -9.59 28.43 13.17
C GLU A 69 -8.39 27.71 12.54
N ASP A 70 -8.00 26.55 13.08
CA ASP A 70 -6.85 25.79 12.59
C ASP A 70 -7.03 25.33 11.15
N THR A 71 -8.25 24.90 10.81
CA THR A 71 -8.62 24.51 9.45
C THR A 71 -8.56 25.70 8.52
N VAL A 72 -9.14 26.84 8.93
CA VAL A 72 -9.13 28.06 8.11
C VAL A 72 -7.71 28.57 7.92
N GLU A 73 -6.85 28.53 8.93
CA GLU A 73 -5.45 28.95 8.80
C GLU A 73 -4.64 28.04 7.87
N CYS A 74 -4.91 26.73 7.86
CA CYS A 74 -4.32 25.82 6.87
C CYS A 74 -4.77 26.17 5.44
N VAL A 75 -6.06 26.46 5.25
CA VAL A 75 -6.61 26.88 3.95
C VAL A 75 -5.99 28.21 3.51
N LEU A 76 -5.89 29.19 4.40
CA LEU A 76 -5.29 30.49 4.12
C LEU A 76 -3.81 30.35 3.77
N SER A 77 -3.07 29.50 4.50
CA SER A 77 -1.67 29.20 4.17
C SER A 77 -1.57 28.68 2.74
N TYR A 78 -2.39 27.67 2.40
CA TYR A 78 -2.41 27.11 1.05
C TYR A 78 -2.71 28.16 -0.03
N LEU A 79 -3.65 29.06 0.23
CA LEU A 79 -4.01 30.11 -0.70
C LEU A 79 -2.82 31.06 -1.00
N TYR A 80 -1.95 31.32 -0.03
CA TYR A 80 -0.81 32.22 -0.19
C TYR A 80 0.47 31.54 -0.69
N ILE A 81 0.78 30.35 -0.20
CA ILE A 81 2.07 29.68 -0.45
C ILE A 81 1.94 28.38 -1.26
N GLU A 82 0.73 28.04 -1.71
CA GLU A 82 0.37 26.78 -2.37
C GLU A 82 0.69 25.53 -1.54
N ASP A 83 0.85 25.70 -0.23
CA ASP A 83 1.10 24.62 0.73
C ASP A 83 0.57 24.97 2.13
N TYR A 84 0.45 24.00 3.02
CA TYR A 84 0.12 24.26 4.43
C TYR A 84 0.99 23.42 5.36
N ASP A 85 0.96 23.63 6.68
CA ASP A 85 1.60 22.69 7.60
C ASP A 85 0.76 22.54 8.87
N VAL A 86 0.75 21.32 9.38
CA VAL A 86 -0.01 20.89 10.56
C VAL A 86 0.93 20.60 11.74
N ARG A 87 2.23 20.39 11.48
CA ARG A 87 3.18 19.85 12.46
C ARG A 87 3.59 20.83 13.55
N GLY A 88 3.40 22.13 13.35
CA GLY A 88 3.71 23.16 14.34
C GLY A 88 2.60 23.46 15.36
N ARG A 89 1.43 22.83 15.24
CA ARG A 89 0.23 23.19 16.01
C ARG A 89 -0.11 22.25 17.16
N THR A 90 0.56 21.10 17.26
CA THR A 90 0.24 20.04 18.24
C THR A 90 0.83 20.24 19.65
N PHE A 91 1.28 21.44 20.02
CA PHE A 91 1.84 21.66 21.37
C PHE A 91 1.19 22.85 22.08
N VAL A 92 0.08 22.59 22.76
CA VAL A 92 -0.30 23.35 23.96
C VAL A 92 0.12 22.50 25.17
N GLY A 93 1.26 22.85 25.76
CA GLY A 93 1.61 22.45 27.14
C GLY A 93 2.79 21.49 27.30
N GLU A 94 4.02 21.95 27.04
CA GLU A 94 5.14 21.82 28.00
C GLU A 94 6.32 22.66 27.49
N GLN A 95 6.90 23.45 28.40
CA GLN A 95 8.08 24.26 28.12
C GLN A 95 9.24 23.34 27.74
N ILE A 96 9.92 23.69 26.66
CA ILE A 96 11.20 23.08 26.28
C ILE A 96 12.20 23.47 27.36
N ASP A 97 12.64 22.48 28.15
CA ASP A 97 13.89 22.56 28.88
C ASP A 97 15.01 22.25 27.86
N GLU A 98 15.93 23.19 27.69
CA GLU A 98 17.09 23.05 26.81
C GLU A 98 18.07 22.04 27.43
N GLY A 99 18.02 20.79 26.95
CA GLY A 99 18.96 19.73 27.32
C GLY A 99 19.88 19.37 26.17
N ASN A 100 21.13 19.79 26.29
CA ASN A 100 22.27 19.42 25.44
C ASN A 100 22.66 17.95 25.70
N ASP A 101 22.88 17.16 24.63
CA ASP A 101 24.09 16.35 24.40
C ASP A 101 23.86 15.14 23.47
N ASP A 102 24.90 14.95 22.65
CA ASP A 102 25.28 13.83 21.80
C ASP A 102 24.63 12.46 22.08
N ASP A 103 24.06 11.84 21.04
CA ASP A 103 24.43 10.45 20.74
C ASP A 103 24.19 10.02 19.28
N HIS A 104 24.99 9.03 18.88
CA HIS A 104 25.28 8.54 17.54
C HIS A 104 24.06 8.05 16.72
N ILE A 105 23.82 8.65 15.54
CA ILE A 105 22.91 8.08 14.52
C ILE A 105 23.64 7.00 13.71
N ALA A 106 23.26 5.75 13.99
CA ALA A 106 23.52 4.62 13.12
C ALA A 106 22.89 4.86 11.74
N ARG A 107 23.74 4.79 10.72
CA ARG A 107 23.37 4.74 9.30
C ARG A 107 22.51 3.51 9.04
N GLN A 108 21.31 3.68 8.49
CA GLN A 108 20.75 2.66 7.62
C GLN A 108 20.10 3.30 6.40
N ALA A 109 20.82 3.15 5.30
CA ALA A 109 20.39 3.43 3.95
C ALA A 109 19.46 2.30 3.50
N PHE A 110 18.22 2.62 3.12
CA PHE A 110 17.48 1.90 2.09
C PHE A 110 16.43 2.82 1.49
N LEU A 111 16.18 2.65 0.20
CA LEU A 111 15.29 3.42 -0.69
C LEU A 111 15.94 4.59 -1.46
N SER A 112 17.06 4.28 -2.13
CA SER A 112 17.41 4.91 -3.42
C SER A 112 17.55 3.84 -4.48
N THR A 113 16.42 3.34 -5.00
CA THR A 113 16.32 2.66 -6.30
C THR A 113 14.85 2.62 -6.75
N LEU A 114 14.31 3.78 -7.13
CA LEU A 114 13.20 3.83 -8.06
C LEU A 114 13.78 4.26 -9.41
N VAL A 115 14.11 3.26 -10.22
CA VAL A 115 14.46 3.44 -11.62
C VAL A 115 13.23 4.00 -12.35
N PRO A 116 13.33 5.15 -13.05
CA PRO A 116 12.22 5.69 -13.82
C PRO A 116 12.15 4.95 -15.15
N GLY A 117 11.03 4.26 -15.39
CA GLY A 117 10.71 3.71 -16.71
C GLY A 117 10.37 2.23 -16.69
N SER A 118 9.17 1.89 -16.22
CA SER A 118 8.44 0.77 -16.79
C SER A 118 7.05 1.26 -17.15
N LYS A 119 6.72 1.16 -18.44
CA LYS A 119 5.36 1.34 -18.94
C LYS A 119 4.47 0.40 -18.16
N ILE A 120 3.65 0.95 -17.27
CA ILE A 120 2.65 0.19 -16.51
C ILE A 120 1.62 -0.29 -17.52
N LEU A 121 1.63 -1.60 -17.78
CA LEU A 121 0.54 -2.31 -18.44
C LEU A 121 -0.73 -2.04 -17.62
N ASN A 122 -1.75 -1.51 -18.29
CA ASN A 122 -3.08 -1.29 -17.74
C ASN A 122 -3.70 -2.63 -17.36
N GLU A 123 -3.45 -3.07 -16.13
CA GLU A 123 -4.22 -4.12 -15.48
C GLU A 123 -5.39 -3.43 -14.77
N ALA A 124 -6.61 -3.89 -15.04
CA ALA A 124 -7.83 -3.25 -14.57
C ALA A 124 -7.85 -3.19 -13.02
N PRO A 125 -8.32 -2.09 -12.40
CA PRO A 125 -8.38 -1.95 -10.93
C PRO A 125 -9.23 -3.00 -10.20
N SER A 126 -9.93 -3.87 -10.94
CA SER A 126 -10.94 -4.81 -10.45
C SER A 126 -10.41 -6.17 -9.97
N GLU A 127 -9.13 -6.51 -10.18
CA GLU A 127 -8.63 -7.88 -9.95
C GLU A 127 -7.74 -8.06 -8.71
N ARG A 128 -7.48 -7.03 -7.91
CA ARG A 128 -6.63 -7.15 -6.71
C ARG A 128 -7.45 -7.13 -5.40
N PRO A 129 -7.20 -8.04 -4.44
CA PRO A 129 -8.06 -8.22 -3.25
C PRO A 129 -8.14 -7.00 -2.33
N LEU A 130 -7.06 -6.23 -2.25
CA LEU A 130 -7.00 -4.93 -1.58
C LEU A 130 -6.04 -4.04 -2.38
N THR A 131 -6.52 -2.90 -2.88
CA THR A 131 -5.68 -1.92 -3.56
C THR A 131 -4.65 -1.36 -2.57
N PRO A 132 -3.34 -1.42 -2.85
CA PRO A 132 -2.35 -0.75 -2.01
C PRO A 132 -2.67 0.74 -1.89
N LEU A 133 -2.46 1.34 -0.71
CA LEU A 133 -2.80 2.76 -0.47
C LEU A 133 -2.13 3.72 -1.47
N SER A 134 -0.92 3.38 -1.93
CA SER A 134 -0.21 4.14 -2.97
C SER A 134 -0.93 4.19 -4.32
N ARG A 135 -1.89 3.28 -4.56
CA ARG A 135 -2.75 3.22 -5.74
C ARG A 135 -4.16 3.76 -5.50
N CYS A 136 -4.49 4.21 -4.28
CA CYS A 136 -5.73 4.93 -3.99
C CYS A 136 -5.72 6.36 -4.55
N LEU A 137 -4.54 6.89 -4.93
CA LEU A 137 -4.38 8.21 -5.54
C LEU A 137 -4.09 8.09 -7.04
N GLN A 138 -4.82 8.83 -7.87
CA GLN A 138 -4.44 9.05 -9.27
C GLN A 138 -3.31 10.09 -9.41
N ALA A 139 -3.17 11.02 -8.45
CA ALA A 139 -2.30 12.20 -8.56
C ALA A 139 -0.85 12.00 -8.07
N GLY A 140 -0.46 10.80 -7.61
CA GLY A 140 0.86 10.55 -7.01
C GLY A 140 1.03 11.18 -5.61
N LEU A 141 2.16 10.92 -4.93
CA LEU A 141 2.49 11.50 -3.63
C LEU A 141 3.26 12.83 -3.81
N PRO A 142 3.01 13.85 -2.98
CA PRO A 142 3.69 15.14 -3.07
C PRO A 142 5.15 14.99 -2.65
N ALA A 143 6.04 15.80 -3.23
CA ALA A 143 7.43 15.83 -2.81
C ALA A 143 7.52 16.27 -1.33
N GLU A 144 8.33 15.59 -0.52
CA GLU A 144 8.59 15.94 0.89
C GLU A 144 9.46 17.20 1.04
N THR A 145 9.34 18.17 0.14
CA THR A 145 10.22 19.34 0.06
C THR A 145 9.46 20.59 0.46
N MET A 146 9.72 21.09 1.66
CA MET A 146 9.44 22.49 1.99
C MET A 146 10.49 23.38 1.32
N GLN A 147 10.06 24.35 0.55
CA GLN A 147 10.91 25.44 0.09
C GLN A 147 10.81 26.57 1.14
N THR A 148 11.75 26.58 2.09
CA THR A 148 11.88 27.72 3.02
C THR A 148 12.47 28.93 2.29
N ALA A 149 12.17 30.14 2.75
CA ALA A 149 12.70 31.39 2.17
C ALA A 149 14.25 31.50 2.16
N ALA A 150 14.94 30.57 2.83
CA ALA A 150 16.39 30.45 2.87
C ALA A 150 16.96 29.28 2.04
N ALA A 151 16.15 28.59 1.23
CA ALA A 151 16.55 27.44 0.41
C ALA A 151 17.22 26.27 1.18
N ALA A 152 16.97 26.15 2.48
CA ALA A 152 17.51 25.07 3.31
C ALA A 152 16.50 23.90 3.39
N PHE A 153 16.93 22.73 2.91
CA PHE A 153 16.17 21.48 2.98
C PHE A 153 16.35 20.84 4.36
N MET A 154 15.40 21.09 5.27
CA MET A 154 15.37 20.38 6.56
C MET A 154 14.68 19.03 6.38
N LYS A 155 15.39 17.94 6.69
CA LYS A 155 14.79 16.61 6.81
C LYS A 155 14.00 16.59 8.12
N VAL A 156 12.70 16.31 8.02
CA VAL A 156 11.77 16.50 9.15
C VAL A 156 11.99 15.41 10.21
N PRO A 157 12.14 15.76 11.50
CA PRO A 157 12.15 14.81 12.60
C PRO A 157 10.86 14.00 12.63
N ILE A 158 11.00 12.70 12.91
CA ILE A 158 9.89 11.77 13.09
C ILE A 158 9.09 12.25 14.30
N ALA A 159 7.89 12.81 14.06
CA ALA A 159 7.00 13.19 15.15
C ALA A 159 6.73 11.95 16.00
N CYS A 160 6.95 12.08 17.30
CA CYS A 160 6.57 11.08 18.29
C CYS A 160 5.09 10.73 18.07
N ASP A 161 4.76 9.44 18.15
CA ASP A 161 3.47 8.83 17.78
C ASP A 161 2.23 9.56 18.37
N LYS A 162 2.42 10.27 19.47
CA LYS A 162 1.41 10.96 20.30
C LYS A 162 0.65 12.13 19.64
N GLY A 163 0.92 12.48 18.38
CA GLY A 163 0.19 13.54 17.66
C GLY A 163 -0.19 13.20 16.22
N LEU A 164 0.09 11.97 15.78
CA LEU A 164 -0.19 11.57 14.39
C LEU A 164 -1.70 11.50 14.11
N GLY A 165 -2.51 11.12 15.12
CA GLY A 165 -3.97 11.09 15.02
C GLY A 165 -4.56 12.47 14.76
N ASP A 166 -4.09 13.49 15.48
CA ASP A 166 -4.52 14.88 15.30
C ASP A 166 -4.11 15.41 13.93
N ILE A 167 -2.92 15.05 13.44
CA ILE A 167 -2.48 15.41 12.09
C ILE A 167 -3.39 14.76 11.03
N ALA A 168 -3.82 13.50 11.24
CA ALA A 168 -4.79 12.83 10.37
C ALA A 168 -6.12 13.59 10.33
N LEU A 169 -6.65 13.95 11.51
CA LEU A 169 -7.88 14.72 11.64
C LEU A 169 -7.78 16.09 10.95
N MET A 170 -6.67 16.79 11.10
CA MET A 170 -6.45 18.08 10.45
C MET A 170 -6.42 17.98 8.92
N HIS A 171 -5.77 16.95 8.35
CA HIS A 171 -5.83 16.71 6.91
C HIS A 171 -7.24 16.39 6.44
N ALA A 172 -8.02 15.64 7.23
CA ALA A 172 -9.42 15.35 6.93
C ALA A 172 -10.31 16.62 6.98
N LYS A 173 -10.09 17.53 7.94
CA LYS A 173 -10.80 18.82 8.01
C LYS A 173 -10.52 19.69 6.79
N VAL A 174 -9.25 19.82 6.41
CA VAL A 174 -8.86 20.57 5.20
C VAL A 174 -9.45 19.93 3.94
N TYR A 175 -9.47 18.60 3.86
CA TYR A 175 -10.13 17.87 2.79
C TYR A 175 -11.62 18.19 2.71
N CYS A 176 -12.35 18.13 3.84
CA CYS A 176 -13.78 18.42 3.88
C CYS A 176 -14.09 19.88 3.48
N PHE A 177 -13.29 20.84 3.96
CA PHE A 177 -13.37 22.23 3.51
C PHE A 177 -13.22 22.31 1.98
N ALA A 178 -12.16 21.70 1.44
CA ALA A 178 -11.88 21.75 0.02
C ALA A 178 -13.00 21.10 -0.80
N HIS A 179 -13.54 19.98 -0.32
CA HIS A 179 -14.65 19.29 -0.96
C HIS A 179 -15.91 20.16 -1.01
N GLN A 180 -16.26 20.79 0.11
CA GLN A 180 -17.44 21.66 0.22
C GLN A 180 -17.37 22.87 -0.72
N PHE A 181 -16.19 23.48 -0.86
CA PHE A 181 -15.99 24.63 -1.75
C PHE A 181 -15.53 24.25 -3.17
N LEU A 182 -15.53 22.96 -3.54
CA LEU A 182 -15.08 22.47 -4.86
C LEU A 182 -13.66 22.95 -5.21
N PHE A 183 -12.77 22.86 -4.23
CA PHE A 183 -11.39 23.32 -4.32
C PHE A 183 -10.44 22.16 -4.63
N SER A 184 -10.52 21.64 -5.86
CA SER A 184 -9.88 20.37 -6.24
C SER A 184 -8.37 20.29 -5.97
N ARG A 185 -7.60 21.36 -6.21
CA ARG A 185 -6.15 21.32 -5.93
C ARG A 185 -5.82 21.15 -4.44
N LEU A 186 -6.62 21.76 -3.56
CA LEU A 186 -6.46 21.63 -2.11
C LEU A 186 -6.98 20.26 -1.63
N GLU A 187 -8.08 19.81 -2.21
CA GLU A 187 -8.65 18.48 -1.98
C GLU A 187 -7.60 17.39 -2.27
N ASP A 188 -6.96 17.45 -3.44
CA ASP A 188 -5.90 16.54 -3.85
C ASP A 188 -4.70 16.60 -2.88
N LEU A 189 -4.25 17.81 -2.51
CA LEU A 189 -3.10 17.98 -1.60
C LEU A 189 -3.40 17.43 -0.19
N ALA A 190 -4.61 17.66 0.33
CA ALA A 190 -5.00 17.16 1.63
C ALA A 190 -5.08 15.63 1.65
N LEU A 191 -5.68 15.04 0.62
CA LEU A 191 -5.77 13.59 0.46
C LEU A 191 -4.38 12.95 0.29
N GLN A 192 -3.50 13.62 -0.45
CA GLN A 192 -2.10 13.24 -0.64
C GLN A 192 -1.35 13.16 0.70
N ARG A 193 -1.45 14.20 1.53
CA ARG A 193 -0.78 14.27 2.83
C ARG A 193 -1.36 13.28 3.83
N LEU A 194 -2.68 13.10 3.83
CA LEU A 194 -3.33 12.04 4.59
C LEU A 194 -2.80 10.66 4.18
N THR A 195 -2.68 10.39 2.88
CA THR A 195 -2.12 9.12 2.38
C THR A 195 -0.68 8.91 2.83
N GLN A 196 0.16 9.94 2.79
CA GLN A 196 1.54 9.87 3.27
C GLN A 196 1.62 9.54 4.76
N LEU A 197 0.76 10.16 5.57
CA LEU A 197 0.66 9.89 7.00
C LEU A 197 0.26 8.43 7.27
N LEU A 198 -0.79 7.95 6.59
CA LEU A 198 -1.27 6.57 6.71
C LEU A 198 -0.21 5.55 6.27
N LEU A 199 0.56 5.84 5.21
CA LEU A 199 1.65 4.97 4.75
C LEU A 199 2.80 4.88 5.76
N LYS A 200 3.10 5.97 6.48
CA LYS A 200 4.14 5.98 7.52
C LYS A 200 3.71 5.25 8.79
N CYS A 201 2.41 5.16 9.04
CA CYS A 201 1.86 4.46 10.20
C CYS A 201 1.68 2.96 9.90
N GLU A 202 2.75 2.19 10.08
CA GLU A 202 2.70 0.74 9.88
C GLU A 202 2.03 -0.01 11.05
N THR A 203 2.27 0.45 12.28
CA THR A 203 1.73 -0.12 13.53
C THR A 203 0.90 0.95 14.25
N PRO A 204 -0.39 1.07 13.94
CA PRO A 204 -1.26 2.07 14.56
C PRO A 204 -1.43 1.80 16.06
N THR A 205 -1.08 2.78 16.89
CA THR A 205 -1.37 2.77 18.33
C THR A 205 -2.78 3.31 18.61
N ASP A 206 -3.29 3.06 19.82
CA ASP A 206 -4.61 3.56 20.22
C ASP A 206 -4.79 5.08 20.08
N PRO A 207 -3.83 5.94 20.50
CA PRO A 207 -3.96 7.38 20.33
C PRO A 207 -4.07 7.80 18.86
N PHE A 208 -3.29 7.17 17.98
CA PHE A 208 -3.38 7.41 16.55
C PHE A 208 -4.75 7.00 16.00
N PHE A 209 -5.24 5.82 16.38
CA PHE A 209 -6.51 5.30 15.87
C PHE A 209 -7.71 6.10 16.38
N LEU A 210 -7.66 6.65 17.59
CA LEU A 210 -8.71 7.53 18.10
C LEU A 210 -8.86 8.79 17.22
N GLY A 211 -7.76 9.50 16.95
CA GLY A 211 -7.79 10.66 16.05
C GLY A 211 -8.14 10.28 14.60
N LEU A 212 -7.72 9.11 14.13
CA LEU A 212 -8.14 8.58 12.83
C LEU A 212 -9.65 8.29 12.80
N THR A 213 -10.23 7.83 13.91
CA THR A 213 -11.66 7.56 14.01
C THR A 213 -12.46 8.86 13.89
N ASP A 214 -12.01 9.94 14.54
CA ASP A 214 -12.61 11.26 14.38
C ASP A 214 -12.49 11.77 12.94
N ALA A 215 -11.35 11.52 12.28
CA ALA A 215 -11.17 11.83 10.86
C ALA A 215 -12.15 11.05 9.97
N ILE A 216 -12.37 9.77 10.26
CA ILE A 216 -13.34 8.91 9.54
C ILE A 216 -14.76 9.45 9.70
N ARG A 217 -15.18 9.73 10.93
CA ARG A 217 -16.52 10.28 11.22
C ARG A 217 -16.75 11.56 10.43
N LEU A 218 -15.80 12.51 10.53
CA LEU A 218 -15.88 13.79 9.83
C LEU A 218 -16.01 13.64 8.31
N VAL A 219 -15.19 12.79 7.69
CA VAL A 219 -15.24 12.57 6.24
C VAL A 219 -16.57 11.95 5.84
N TYR A 220 -17.03 10.93 6.58
CA TYR A 220 -18.28 10.23 6.24
C TYR A 220 -19.52 11.12 6.43
N ASP A 221 -19.51 12.03 7.39
CA ASP A 221 -20.57 13.01 7.61
C ASP A 221 -20.56 14.12 6.54
N SER A 222 -19.38 14.57 6.13
CA SER A 222 -19.22 15.67 5.16
C SER A 222 -19.35 15.24 3.70
N THR A 223 -19.28 13.93 3.41
CA THR A 223 -19.34 13.38 2.03
C THR A 223 -20.48 12.36 1.87
N PRO A 224 -21.73 12.79 1.64
CA PRO A 224 -22.85 11.87 1.45
C PRO A 224 -22.66 10.94 0.24
N LYS A 225 -23.24 9.72 0.30
CA LYS A 225 -23.17 8.66 -0.74
C LYS A 225 -23.67 9.05 -2.15
N SER A 226 -24.10 10.28 -2.38
CA SER A 226 -24.54 10.75 -3.70
C SER A 226 -23.40 10.69 -4.74
N LYS A 227 -22.13 10.77 -4.30
CA LYS A 227 -20.96 10.47 -5.13
C LYS A 227 -20.50 9.04 -4.86
N LEU A 228 -20.64 8.16 -5.85
CA LEU A 228 -20.47 6.72 -5.70
C LEU A 228 -19.02 6.27 -5.37
N ASN A 229 -18.03 7.15 -5.33
CA ASN A 229 -16.61 6.86 -5.07
C ASN A 229 -15.88 8.10 -4.55
N ASP A 230 -16.15 8.50 -3.31
CA ASP A 230 -15.37 9.58 -2.70
C ASP A 230 -13.93 9.11 -2.38
N PRO A 231 -12.88 9.83 -2.83
CA PRO A 231 -11.49 9.39 -2.64
C PRO A 231 -11.05 9.27 -1.18
N ALA A 232 -11.53 10.15 -0.28
CA ALA A 232 -11.17 10.07 1.13
C ALA A 232 -11.86 8.89 1.82
N ARG A 233 -13.14 8.64 1.51
CA ARG A 233 -13.85 7.44 1.97
C ARG A 233 -13.17 6.16 1.50
N GLU A 234 -12.75 6.11 0.24
CA GLU A 234 -12.03 4.96 -0.31
C GLU A 234 -10.69 4.76 0.39
N LEU A 235 -9.90 5.82 0.58
CA LEU A 235 -8.60 5.77 1.26
C LEU A 235 -8.72 5.25 2.70
N LEU A 236 -9.63 5.82 3.48
CA LEU A 236 -9.79 5.49 4.90
C LEU A 236 -10.35 4.07 5.09
N SER A 237 -11.39 3.70 4.35
CA SER A 237 -11.93 2.33 4.40
C SER A 237 -10.91 1.30 3.93
N GLN A 238 -10.07 1.64 2.94
CA GLN A 238 -8.99 0.79 2.47
C GLN A 238 -7.87 0.63 3.51
N TYR A 239 -7.48 1.70 4.19
CA TYR A 239 -6.48 1.64 5.27
C TYR A 239 -6.93 0.71 6.39
N VAL A 240 -8.16 0.89 6.88
CA VAL A 240 -8.71 0.07 7.95
C VAL A 240 -8.87 -1.38 7.51
N ALA A 241 -9.33 -1.65 6.29
CA ALA A 241 -9.43 -3.02 5.76
C ALA A 241 -8.05 -3.70 5.63
N LEU A 242 -7.00 -2.94 5.26
CA LEU A 242 -5.62 -3.45 5.17
C LEU A 242 -5.05 -3.78 6.56
N LYS A 243 -5.29 -2.91 7.55
CA LYS A 243 -4.76 -3.03 8.91
C LYS A 243 -5.67 -3.76 9.87
N TYR A 244 -6.82 -4.26 9.41
CA TYR A 244 -7.88 -4.86 10.24
C TYR A 244 -7.39 -5.86 11.29
N THR A 245 -6.38 -6.67 10.98
CA THR A 245 -5.85 -7.71 11.89
C THR A 245 -4.77 -7.21 12.85
N ILE A 246 -4.29 -5.98 12.69
CA ILE A 246 -3.19 -5.37 13.46
C ILE A 246 -3.70 -4.22 14.33
N LEU A 247 -4.86 -3.65 13.99
CA LEU A 247 -5.51 -2.59 14.74
C LEU A 247 -5.84 -3.05 16.18
N SER A 248 -5.68 -2.14 17.13
CA SER A 248 -6.04 -2.36 18.52
C SER A 248 -7.52 -2.72 18.65
N GLU A 249 -7.77 -3.73 19.48
CA GLU A 249 -9.08 -4.37 19.59
C GLU A 249 -10.15 -3.44 20.18
N GLU A 250 -9.80 -2.55 21.09
CA GLU A 250 -10.78 -1.71 21.81
C GLU A 250 -11.31 -0.57 20.94
N SER A 251 -10.40 0.21 20.34
CA SER A 251 -10.77 1.34 19.49
C SER A 251 -11.45 0.89 18.19
N LEU A 252 -11.01 -0.24 17.62
CA LEU A 252 -11.67 -0.85 16.46
C LEU A 252 -13.07 -1.38 16.80
N ARG A 253 -13.26 -2.01 17.97
CA ARG A 253 -14.58 -2.50 18.40
C ARG A 253 -15.59 -1.37 18.53
N ALA A 254 -15.20 -0.23 19.09
CA ALA A 254 -16.08 0.94 19.19
C ALA A 254 -16.55 1.40 17.79
N LEU A 255 -15.63 1.54 16.84
CA LEU A 255 -15.94 1.92 15.47
C LEU A 255 -16.81 0.89 14.74
N ILE A 256 -16.59 -0.40 14.99
CA ILE A 256 -17.44 -1.47 14.45
C ILE A 256 -18.86 -1.38 15.04
N ALA A 257 -18.98 -1.11 16.34
CA ALA A 257 -20.27 -1.00 17.03
C ALA A 257 -21.10 0.20 16.56
N GLU A 258 -20.46 1.30 16.14
CA GLU A 258 -21.11 2.45 15.51
C GLU A 258 -21.79 2.08 14.17
N GLY A 259 -21.18 1.16 13.41
CA GLY A 259 -21.73 0.69 12.15
C GLY A 259 -21.75 1.78 11.07
N GLY A 260 -22.83 1.82 10.29
CA GLY A 260 -23.04 2.84 9.26
C GLY A 260 -22.31 2.61 7.93
N ASP A 261 -22.27 3.68 7.13
CA ASP A 261 -21.75 3.65 5.75
C ASP A 261 -20.28 3.23 5.67
N PHE A 262 -19.48 3.66 6.65
CA PHE A 262 -18.07 3.30 6.75
C PHE A 262 -17.87 1.80 6.89
N MET A 263 -18.58 1.17 7.83
CA MET A 263 -18.46 -0.26 8.04
C MET A 263 -18.96 -1.07 6.84
N ILE A 264 -19.97 -0.58 6.10
CA ILE A 264 -20.40 -1.19 4.83
C ILE A 264 -19.23 -1.23 3.82
N ASP A 265 -18.47 -0.15 3.70
CA ASP A 265 -17.34 -0.07 2.77
C ASP A 265 -16.18 -0.97 3.20
N VAL A 266 -15.86 -1.00 4.51
CA VAL A 266 -14.83 -1.89 5.08
C VAL A 266 -15.23 -3.35 4.90
N THR A 267 -16.44 -3.74 5.29
CA THR A 267 -16.93 -5.12 5.14
C THR A 267 -16.93 -5.54 3.67
N ARG A 268 -17.36 -4.67 2.74
CA ARG A 268 -17.30 -4.98 1.30
C ARG A 268 -15.87 -5.31 0.86
N LYS A 269 -14.87 -4.55 1.32
CA LYS A 269 -13.45 -4.79 1.03
C LYS A 269 -12.95 -6.11 1.65
N LEU A 270 -13.32 -6.38 2.90
CA LEU A 270 -12.96 -7.63 3.58
C LEU A 270 -13.63 -8.86 2.93
N THR A 271 -14.91 -8.80 2.60
CA THR A 271 -15.63 -9.87 1.90
C THR A 271 -15.00 -10.18 0.54
N ARG A 272 -14.59 -9.16 -0.22
CA ARG A 272 -13.84 -9.35 -1.48
C ARG A 272 -12.52 -10.08 -1.23
N ARG A 273 -11.76 -9.65 -0.22
CA ARG A 273 -10.51 -10.30 0.18
C ARG A 273 -10.73 -11.78 0.53
N ILE A 274 -11.73 -12.08 1.37
CA ILE A 274 -12.07 -13.45 1.78
C ILE A 274 -12.49 -14.29 0.59
N SER A 275 -13.35 -13.76 -0.29
CA SER A 275 -13.86 -14.48 -1.47
C SER A 275 -12.72 -14.89 -2.40
N MET A 276 -11.74 -14.01 -2.61
CA MET A 276 -10.58 -14.29 -3.46
C MET A 276 -9.58 -15.23 -2.80
N SER A 277 -9.36 -15.10 -1.49
CA SER A 277 -8.53 -16.04 -0.73
C SER A 277 -9.10 -17.45 -0.75
N GLY A 278 -10.44 -17.59 -0.63
CA GLY A 278 -11.12 -18.89 -0.71
C GLY A 278 -10.91 -19.60 -2.04
N THR A 279 -10.98 -18.88 -3.17
CA THR A 279 -10.70 -19.47 -4.50
C THR A 279 -9.24 -19.92 -4.63
N SER A 280 -8.30 -19.14 -4.09
CA SER A 280 -6.88 -19.49 -4.11
C SER A 280 -6.56 -20.69 -3.22
N THR A 281 -7.21 -20.83 -2.06
CA THR A 281 -7.02 -21.99 -1.18
C THR A 281 -7.63 -23.25 -1.78
N GLN A 282 -8.83 -23.16 -2.38
CA GLN A 282 -9.45 -24.29 -3.07
C GLN A 282 -8.56 -24.80 -4.21
N SER A 283 -8.01 -23.89 -5.01
CA SER A 283 -7.08 -24.26 -6.09
C SER A 283 -5.80 -24.93 -5.59
N LEU A 284 -5.33 -24.59 -4.39
CA LEU A 284 -4.15 -25.22 -3.79
C LEU A 284 -4.49 -26.60 -3.23
N GLU A 285 -5.65 -26.74 -2.58
CA GLU A 285 -6.17 -28.00 -2.07
C GLU A 285 -6.36 -29.03 -3.20
N ASP A 286 -6.98 -28.62 -4.30
CA ASP A 286 -7.13 -29.47 -5.50
C ASP A 286 -5.77 -29.94 -6.07
N HIS A 287 -4.72 -29.10 -5.96
CA HIS A 287 -3.38 -29.45 -6.41
C HIS A 287 -2.69 -30.44 -5.46
N ILE A 288 -2.90 -30.28 -4.15
CA ILE A 288 -2.42 -31.21 -3.12
C ILE A 288 -3.06 -32.58 -3.33
N ASP A 289 -4.39 -32.64 -3.48
CA ASP A 289 -5.11 -33.89 -3.75
C ASP A 289 -4.61 -34.58 -5.02
N GLY A 290 -4.37 -33.79 -6.08
CA GLY A 290 -3.80 -34.30 -7.33
C GLY A 290 -2.38 -34.85 -7.17
N LEU A 291 -1.54 -34.21 -6.33
CA LEU A 291 -0.20 -34.70 -6.01
C LEU A 291 -0.24 -35.98 -5.18
N GLU A 292 -1.11 -36.08 -4.19
CA GLU A 292 -1.28 -37.29 -3.38
C GLU A 292 -1.67 -38.49 -4.25
N LEU A 293 -2.61 -38.30 -5.19
CA LEU A 293 -3.02 -39.32 -6.14
C LEU A 293 -1.87 -39.76 -7.06
N ASN A 294 -1.02 -38.81 -7.46
CA ASN A 294 0.16 -39.10 -8.27
C ASN A 294 1.23 -39.88 -7.49
N VAL A 295 1.44 -39.56 -6.21
CA VAL A 295 2.35 -40.29 -5.32
C VAL A 295 1.89 -41.73 -5.17
N LEU A 296 0.61 -41.95 -4.83
CA LEU A 296 0.05 -43.30 -4.71
C LEU A 296 0.24 -44.13 -6.00
N ARG A 297 0.01 -43.50 -7.17
CA ARG A 297 0.21 -44.17 -8.46
C ARG A 297 1.68 -44.53 -8.70
N LEU A 298 2.61 -43.63 -8.36
CA LEU A 298 4.05 -43.87 -8.52
C LEU A 298 4.56 -44.94 -7.57
N GLU A 299 4.09 -44.97 -6.33
CA GLU A 299 4.39 -46.02 -5.35
C GLU A 299 3.93 -47.38 -5.87
N GLN A 300 2.69 -47.48 -6.36
CA GLN A 300 2.17 -48.71 -6.94
C GLN A 300 2.97 -49.15 -8.19
N GLN A 301 3.41 -48.20 -9.02
CA GLN A 301 4.26 -48.51 -10.17
C GLN A 301 5.65 -49.02 -9.73
N ALA A 302 6.24 -48.42 -8.71
CA ALA A 302 7.52 -48.84 -8.15
C ALA A 302 7.44 -50.25 -7.53
N GLU A 303 6.37 -50.55 -6.80
CA GLU A 303 6.11 -51.90 -6.26
C GLU A 303 5.98 -52.94 -7.37
N ASN A 304 5.23 -52.62 -8.44
CA ASN A 304 5.10 -53.50 -9.59
C ASN A 304 6.45 -53.76 -10.28
N GLN A 305 7.25 -52.71 -10.48
CA GLN A 305 8.59 -52.84 -11.04
C GLN A 305 9.52 -53.66 -10.14
N ALA A 306 9.46 -53.47 -8.82
CA ALA A 306 10.23 -54.26 -7.87
C ALA A 306 9.84 -55.76 -7.91
N CYS A 307 8.55 -56.06 -8.07
CA CYS A 307 8.09 -57.44 -8.22
C CYS A 307 8.60 -58.08 -9.53
N LEU A 308 8.61 -57.32 -10.64
CA LEU A 308 9.15 -57.80 -11.92
C LEU A 308 10.65 -58.06 -11.85
N LEU A 309 11.41 -57.16 -11.22
CA LEU A 309 12.85 -57.34 -11.01
C LEU A 309 13.14 -58.60 -10.21
N ARG A 310 12.42 -58.81 -9.10
CA ARG A 310 12.59 -60.01 -8.26
C ARG A 310 12.34 -61.30 -9.05
N ARG A 311 11.29 -61.34 -9.88
CA ARG A 311 11.02 -62.49 -10.75
C ARG A 311 12.13 -62.71 -11.77
N ALA A 312 12.66 -61.65 -12.37
CA ALA A 312 13.77 -61.77 -13.33
C ALA A 312 15.06 -62.26 -12.65
N GLU A 313 15.34 -61.81 -11.42
CA GLU A 313 16.47 -62.30 -10.61
C GLU A 313 16.33 -63.80 -10.29
N GLU A 314 15.14 -64.24 -9.89
CA GLU A 314 14.83 -65.66 -9.68
C GLU A 314 15.06 -66.48 -10.95
N GLU A 315 14.58 -65.99 -12.10
CA GLU A 315 14.77 -66.66 -13.39
C GLU A 315 16.26 -66.78 -13.75
N ILE A 316 17.03 -65.68 -13.61
CA ILE A 316 18.47 -65.69 -13.85
C ILE A 316 19.19 -66.71 -12.96
N LEU A 317 18.83 -66.78 -11.67
CA LEU A 317 19.38 -67.77 -10.74
C LEU A 317 19.05 -69.20 -11.17
N GLU A 318 17.84 -69.46 -11.67
CA GLU A 318 17.47 -70.77 -12.23
C GLU A 318 18.33 -71.11 -13.46
N TRP A 319 18.47 -70.19 -14.41
CA TRP A 319 19.31 -70.35 -15.61
C TRP A 319 20.77 -70.64 -15.24
N GLU A 320 21.32 -69.94 -14.25
CA GLU A 320 22.67 -70.20 -13.75
C GLU A 320 22.81 -71.58 -13.11
N SER A 321 21.79 -72.04 -12.36
CA SER A 321 21.80 -73.36 -11.73
C SER A 321 21.79 -74.49 -12.78
N TRP A 322 21.02 -74.31 -13.85
CA TRP A 322 20.99 -75.22 -15.00
C TRP A 322 22.35 -75.29 -15.71
N ASN A 323 23.00 -74.14 -15.95
CA ASN A 323 24.31 -74.10 -16.58
C ASN A 323 25.41 -74.80 -15.76
N ARG A 324 25.35 -74.72 -14.42
CA ARG A 324 26.26 -75.48 -13.53
C ARG A 324 26.05 -76.99 -13.68
N GLY A 325 24.80 -77.44 -13.81
CA GLY A 325 24.46 -78.84 -14.05
C GLY A 325 25.02 -79.39 -15.38
N ILE A 326 24.94 -78.60 -16.45
CA ILE A 326 25.43 -78.97 -17.79
C ILE A 326 26.97 -79.03 -17.83
N SER A 327 27.65 -78.04 -17.24
CA SER A 327 29.13 -78.00 -17.16
C SER A 327 29.72 -79.22 -16.43
N SER A 328 29.05 -79.73 -15.40
CA SER A 328 29.47 -80.93 -14.67
C SER A 328 29.39 -82.20 -15.54
N LYS A 329 28.39 -82.31 -16.42
CA LYS A 329 28.21 -83.44 -17.34
C LYS A 329 29.30 -83.45 -18.43
N TYR A 330 29.66 -82.31 -18.98
CA TYR A 330 30.77 -82.20 -19.95
C TYR A 330 32.14 -82.53 -19.33
N LYS A 331 32.40 -82.16 -18.07
CA LYS A 331 33.62 -82.57 -17.36
C LYS A 331 33.69 -84.08 -17.11
N LYS A 332 32.55 -84.75 -16.90
CA LYS A 332 32.48 -86.22 -16.76
C LYS A 332 32.70 -86.93 -18.10
N ALA A 333 32.13 -86.40 -19.20
CA ALA A 333 32.33 -86.93 -20.54
C ALA A 333 33.78 -86.79 -21.04
N ARG A 334 34.47 -85.69 -20.73
CA ARG A 334 35.90 -85.51 -21.08
C ARG A 334 36.86 -86.45 -20.35
N ARG A 335 36.50 -86.99 -19.18
CA ARG A 335 37.33 -88.00 -18.48
C ARG A 335 37.22 -89.41 -19.08
N MET A 336 36.30 -89.65 -20.02
CA MET A 336 36.12 -90.95 -20.68
C MET A 336 36.70 -91.01 -22.10
N VAL A 337 37.41 -89.98 -22.56
CA VAL A 337 38.09 -89.99 -23.87
C VAL A 337 39.59 -90.13 -23.64
N THR A 338 40.13 -91.33 -23.86
CA THR A 338 41.56 -91.63 -23.91
C THR A 338 42.19 -91.08 -25.20
N PRO A 339 43.40 -90.48 -25.19
CA PRO A 339 44.06 -90.01 -26.41
C PRO A 339 44.62 -91.18 -27.23
N PHE A 340 44.38 -91.15 -28.54
CA PHE A 340 44.95 -92.07 -29.54
C PHE A 340 46.28 -91.49 -30.02
N GLU A 341 47.41 -92.14 -29.73
CA GLU A 341 48.75 -91.75 -30.19
C GLU A 341 48.95 -92.11 -31.66
N PHE A 342 49.43 -91.15 -32.47
CA PHE A 342 49.89 -91.39 -33.85
C PHE A 342 51.42 -91.43 -33.85
N SER A 343 52.00 -92.58 -34.16
CA SER A 343 53.43 -92.74 -34.46
C SER A 343 53.70 -92.31 -35.91
N ALA A 344 54.62 -91.36 -36.10
CA ALA A 344 55.16 -91.01 -37.41
C ALA A 344 56.52 -91.69 -37.60
N THR A 345 56.61 -92.63 -38.54
CA THR A 345 57.87 -93.21 -39.02
C THR A 345 58.45 -92.38 -40.15
N HIS A 346 59.73 -92.05 -39.98
CA HIS A 346 60.69 -91.59 -40.98
C HIS A 346 60.68 -92.43 -42.27
N GLU A 347 60.95 -91.80 -43.42
CA GLU A 347 62.17 -92.04 -44.22
C GLU A 347 62.36 -91.00 -45.35
N PRO A 348 63.59 -90.83 -45.87
CA PRO A 348 64.11 -89.59 -46.44
C PRO A 348 64.42 -89.68 -47.95
N SER A 349 64.76 -88.54 -48.58
CA SER A 349 65.80 -88.48 -49.62
C SER A 349 66.23 -87.04 -49.92
N ALA A 350 67.49 -86.98 -50.35
CA ALA A 350 68.29 -85.83 -50.78
C ALA A 350 67.71 -85.03 -51.95
#